data_AF-A0AAU3B0Q1-F1
#
_entry.id   AF-A0AAU3B0Q1-F1
#
_cell.length_a   1.000
_cell.length_b   1.000
_cell.length_c   1.000
_cell.angle_alpha   90.00
_cell.angle_beta   90.00
_cell.angle_gamma   90.00
#
_symmetry.space_group_name_H-M   'P 1'
#
loop_
_entity.id
_entity.type
_entity.pdbx_description
1 polymer ?
#
loop_
_entity_poly.entity_id
_entity_poly.type
_entity_poly.pdbx_seq_one_letter_code
_entity_poly.pdbx_strand_id
1 'polypeptide(L)' 'MHPSGLGDAMMKCQNIRTGANQYIITTRICVWADHYTYGEVAVFDPGALRNGGTGVSFGENADTAARIRNDARVPR' A
#
# COMPACT_ATOMS: atom_id res chain seq x y z
N MET A 1 -4.05 -5.92 -9.40
CA MET A 1 -3.28 -7.15 -9.07
C MET A 1 -4.12 -7.94 -8.09
N HIS A 2 -3.98 -9.27 -8.07
CA HIS A 2 -4.70 -10.13 -7.11
C HIS A 2 -3.66 -10.82 -6.21
N PRO A 3 -3.09 -10.10 -5.22
CA PRO A 3 -2.05 -10.66 -4.35
C PRO A 3 -2.60 -11.84 -3.55
N SER A 4 -1.74 -12.82 -3.31
CA SER A 4 -2.09 -14.00 -2.51
C SER A 4 -2.51 -13.58 -1.10
N GLY A 5 -3.58 -14.17 -0.59
CA GLY A 5 -4.10 -13.88 0.74
C GLY A 5 -5.07 -12.70 0.84
N LEU A 6 -5.44 -12.06 -0.29
CA LEU A 6 -6.44 -10.98 -0.29
C LEU A 6 -7.89 -11.47 -0.09
N GLY A 7 -8.15 -12.75 -0.36
CA GLY A 7 -9.47 -13.36 -0.20
C GLY A 7 -10.50 -12.74 -1.15
N ASP A 8 -11.62 -12.28 -0.59
CA ASP A 8 -12.76 -11.68 -1.28
C ASP A 8 -12.62 -10.17 -1.55
N ALA A 9 -11.55 -9.53 -1.08
CA ALA A 9 -11.34 -8.10 -1.26
C ALA A 9 -10.80 -7.76 -2.67
N MET A 10 -11.13 -6.57 -3.16
CA MET A 10 -10.48 -5.98 -4.31
C MET A 10 -9.31 -5.12 -3.87
N MET A 11 -8.20 -5.11 -4.62
CA MET A 11 -7.06 -4.23 -4.35
C MET A 11 -6.58 -3.52 -5.60
N LYS A 12 -6.24 -2.24 -5.43
CA LYS A 12 -5.57 -1.42 -6.43
C LYS A 12 -4.36 -0.74 -5.81
N CYS A 13 -3.23 -0.81 -6.51
CA CYS A 13 -2.04 -0.07 -6.14
C CYS A 13 -1.69 0.97 -7.19
N GLN A 14 -1.29 2.16 -6.75
CA GLN A 14 -0.84 3.26 -7.61
C GLN A 14 0.32 4.03 -6.98
N ASN A 15 0.94 4.90 -7.77
CA ASN A 15 1.85 5.90 -7.22
C ASN A 15 1.03 7.14 -6.86
N ILE A 16 1.34 7.75 -5.72
CA ILE A 16 0.88 9.07 -5.33
C ILE A 16 2.09 10.01 -5.35
N ARG A 17 1.90 11.21 -5.89
CA ARG A 17 2.88 12.30 -5.81
C ARG A 17 2.38 13.30 -4.80
N THR A 18 3.16 13.48 -3.73
CA THR A 18 2.85 14.43 -2.65
C THR A 18 3.91 15.51 -2.63
N GLY A 19 3.48 16.77 -2.67
CA GLY A 19 4.37 17.91 -2.43
C GLY A 19 4.64 18.05 -0.93
N ALA A 20 5.92 18.08 -0.55
CA ALA A 20 6.38 18.34 0.82
C ALA A 20 7.44 19.45 0.77
N ASN A 21 7.05 20.68 1.13
CA ASN A 21 7.86 21.89 0.95
C ASN A 21 8.35 22.02 -0.50
N GLN A 22 9.67 22.03 -0.71
CA GLN A 22 10.33 22.11 -2.02
C GLN A 22 10.54 20.75 -2.71
N TYR A 23 10.07 19.64 -2.11
CA TYR A 23 10.28 18.30 -2.64
C TYR A 23 8.98 17.67 -3.14
N ILE A 24 9.07 16.89 -4.22
CA ILE A 24 7.98 16.01 -4.65
C ILE A 24 8.36 14.59 -4.23
N ILE A 25 7.60 14.03 -3.30
CA ILE A 25 7.77 12.65 -2.85
C ILE A 25 6.81 11.78 -3.65
N THR A 26 7.32 10.71 -4.24
CA THR A 26 6.47 9.69 -4.88
C THR A 26 6.37 8.50 -3.95
N THR A 27 5.19 8.25 -3.41
CA THR A 27 4.91 7.08 -2.58
C THR A 27 4.09 6.08 -3.36
N ARG A 28 4.18 4.81 -2.96
CA ARG A 28 3.33 3.76 -3.49
C ARG A 28 2.25 3.44 -2.49
N ILE A 29 1.02 3.48 -2.93
CA ILE A 29 -0.17 3.19 -2.14
C ILE A 29 -0.82 1.91 -2.68
N CYS A 30 -1.35 1.08 -1.80
CA CYS A 30 -2.28 0.01 -2.12
C CYS A 30 -3.54 0.21 -1.29
N VAL A 31 -4.68 0.34 -1.97
CA VAL A 31 -5.99 0.41 -1.33
C VAL A 31 -6.71 -0.90 -1.58
N TRP A 32 -7.24 -1.49 -0.51
CA TRP A 32 -8.11 -2.65 -0.58
C TRP A 32 -9.49 -2.32 -0.02
N ALA A 33 -10.51 -3.00 -0.52
CA ALA A 33 -11.88 -2.91 0.00
C ALA A 33 -12.59 -4.26 -0.10
N ASP A 34 -13.36 -4.59 0.93
CA ASP A 34 -14.35 -5.66 0.94
C ASP A 34 -15.75 -5.10 1.26
N HIS A 35 -16.70 -5.98 1.58
CA HIS A 35 -18.09 -5.60 1.78
C HIS A 35 -18.33 -4.61 2.93
N TYR A 36 -17.42 -4.49 3.91
CA TYR A 36 -17.64 -3.65 5.09
C TYR A 36 -16.44 -2.78 5.47
N THR A 37 -15.26 -3.05 4.92
CA THR A 37 -14.02 -2.38 5.33
C THR A 37 -13.21 -2.01 4.10
N TYR A 38 -12.51 -0.88 4.17
CA TYR A 38 -11.41 -0.58 3.27
C TYR A 38 -10.17 -0.25 4.09
N GLY A 39 -9.00 -0.43 3.47
CA GLY A 39 -7.73 -0.06 4.08
C GLY A 39 -6.79 0.53 3.04
N GLU A 40 -5.99 1.48 3.50
CA GLU A 40 -4.92 2.11 2.75
C GLU A 40 -3.58 1.68 3.35
N VAL A 41 -2.68 1.20 2.50
CA VAL A 41 -1.35 0.76 2.91
C VAL A 41 -0.29 1.41 2.04
N ALA A 42 0.65 2.07 2.70
CA ALA A 42 1.86 2.59 2.09
C ALA A 42 3.05 2.19 2.96
N VAL A 43 4.10 1.67 2.32
CA VAL A 43 5.37 1.37 2.98
C VAL A 43 6.31 2.54 2.74
N PHE A 44 6.83 3.11 3.82
CA PHE A 44 7.75 4.25 3.77
C PHE A 44 9.19 3.79 4.00
N ASP A 45 10.04 4.03 3.01
CA ASP A 45 11.50 3.98 3.16
C ASP A 45 12.04 5.41 3.00
N PRO A 46 12.37 6.10 4.10
CA PRO A 46 12.87 7.47 4.04
C PRO A 46 14.13 7.65 3.18
N GLY A 47 15.01 6.64 3.14
CA GLY A 47 16.23 6.69 2.33
C GLY A 47 15.93 6.65 0.84
N ALA A 48 15.09 5.70 0.42
CA ALA A 48 14.66 5.58 -0.97
C ALA A 48 13.86 6.82 -1.42
N LEU A 49 12.93 7.29 -0.59
CA LEU A 49 12.11 8.47 -0.90
C LEU A 49 12.96 9.74 -1.05
N ARG A 50 13.96 9.93 -0.17
CA ARG A 50 14.92 11.04 -0.27
C ARG A 50 15.70 11.02 -1.57
N ASN A 51 15.98 9.84 -2.12
CA ASN A 51 16.70 9.64 -3.37
C ASN A 51 15.78 9.59 -4.61
N GLY A 52 14.50 9.97 -4.47
CA GLY A 52 13.52 9.99 -5.57
C GLY A 52 12.94 8.62 -5.93
N GLY A 53 13.25 7.57 -5.16
CA GLY A 53 12.65 6.25 -5.25
C GLY A 53 11.27 6.19 -4.61
N THR A 54 10.69 4.98 -4.58
CA THR A 54 9.34 4.71 -4.05
C THR A 54 9.35 3.77 -2.83
N GLY A 55 10.53 3.44 -2.32
CA GLY A 55 10.75 2.48 -1.24
C GLY A 55 10.66 1.02 -1.71
N VAL A 56 9.47 0.56 -2.04
CA VAL A 56 9.19 -0.84 -2.39
C VAL A 56 8.49 -0.96 -3.75
N SER A 57 8.56 -2.13 -4.36
CA SER A 57 7.82 -2.44 -5.59
C SER A 57 6.28 -2.48 -5.36
N PHE A 58 5.51 -2.53 -6.45
CA PHE A 58 4.07 -2.75 -6.39
C PHE A 58 3.70 -4.10 -5.78
N GLY A 59 4.43 -5.17 -6.11
CA GLY A 59 4.18 -6.50 -5.56
C GLY A 59 4.38 -6.52 -4.05
N GLU A 60 5.53 -6.03 -3.57
CA GLU A 60 5.87 -6.03 -2.15
C GLU A 60 4.88 -5.21 -1.30
N ASN A 61 4.42 -4.05 -1.80
CA ASN A 61 3.40 -3.28 -1.10
C ASN A 61 2.03 -3.98 -1.13
N ALA A 62 1.66 -4.60 -2.25
CA ALA A 62 0.41 -5.35 -2.36
C ALA A 62 0.38 -6.57 -1.42
N ASP A 63 1.48 -7.30 -1.32
CA ASP A 63 1.64 -8.44 -0.41
C ASP A 63 1.61 -7.98 1.06
N THR A 64 2.25 -6.84 1.35
CA THR A 64 2.16 -6.20 2.68
C THR A 64 0.74 -5.77 3.01
N ALA A 65 0.02 -5.20 2.05
CA ALA A 65 -1.37 -4.80 2.22
C ALA A 65 -2.30 -5.99 2.47
N ALA A 66 -2.09 -7.11 1.76
CA ALA A 66 -2.83 -8.35 1.99
C ALA A 66 -2.55 -8.93 3.38
N ARG A 67 -1.28 -8.90 3.84
CA ARG A 67 -0.91 -9.32 5.20
C ARG A 67 -1.59 -8.45 6.27
N ILE A 68 -1.48 -7.12 6.17
CA ILE A 68 -2.09 -6.19 7.13
C ILE A 68 -3.61 -6.37 7.18
N ARG A 69 -4.27 -6.59 6.04
CA ARG A 69 -5.71 -6.91 6.02
C ARG A 69 -6.01 -8.15 6.86
N ASN A 70 -5.25 -9.23 6.67
CA ASN A 70 -5.46 -10.47 7.41
C ASN A 70 -5.22 -10.28 8.92
N ASP A 71 -4.20 -9.52 9.30
CA ASP A 71 -3.89 -9.22 10.70
C ASP A 71 -4.95 -8.32 11.36
N ALA A 72 -5.52 -7.37 10.61
CA ALA A 72 -6.52 -6.42 11.11
C ALA A 72 -7.93 -7.02 11.23
N ARG A 73 -8.22 -8.16 10.58
CA ARG A 73 -9.52 -8.83 10.72
C ARG A 73 -9.60 -9.46 12.11
N VAL A 74 -10.43 -8.89 12.97
CA VAL A 74 -10.85 -9.56 14.21
C VAL A 74 -11.63 -10.83 13.83
N PRO A 75 -11.21 -12.03 14.28
CA PRO A 75 -12.01 -13.23 14.10
C PRO A 75 -13.37 -13.02 14.76
N ARG A 76 -14.47 -13.29 14.04
CA ARG A 76 -15.79 -13.39 14.66
C ARG A 76 -15.93 -14.71 15.38
#